data_AF-A0A3D9LKQ3-F1
#
_entry.id   AF-A0A3D9LKQ3-F1
#
_cell.length_a   1.000
_cell.length_b   1.000
_cell.length_c   1.000
_cell.angle_alpha   90.00
_cell.angle_beta   90.00
_cell.angle_gamma   90.00
#
_symmetry.space_group_name_H-M   'P 1'
#
loop_
_entity.id
_entity.type
_entity.pdbx_description
1 polymer ?
#
loop_
_entity_poly.entity_id
_entity_poly.type
_entity_poly.pdbx_seq_one_letter_code
_entity_poly.pdbx_strand_id
1 'polypeptide(L)' 'MKSSILPYLTITTLLLLAVTIMAGLNFSFHWVFYIALIGQLSLIVMVYKILKDKYSTDKTFDQFYEDHPIDS' A
#
# COMPACT_ATOMS: atom_id res chain seq x y z
N MET A 1 -3.24 -17.09 -5.25
CA MET A 1 -3.14 -15.73 -4.68
C MET A 1 -4.49 -15.03 -4.82
N LYS A 2 -5.27 -14.92 -3.73
CA LYS A 2 -6.53 -14.16 -3.76
C LYS A 2 -6.16 -12.69 -3.58
N SER A 3 -6.17 -11.93 -4.68
CA SER A 3 -5.68 -10.55 -4.87
C SER A 3 -6.42 -9.46 -4.08
N SER A 4 -7.02 -9.78 -2.93
CA SER A 4 -7.93 -8.88 -2.20
C SER A 4 -7.23 -7.69 -1.54
N ILE A 5 -5.91 -7.70 -1.36
CA ILE A 5 -5.15 -6.64 -0.68
C ILE A 5 -4.71 -5.52 -1.63
N LEU A 6 -4.29 -5.88 -2.85
CA LEU A 6 -3.69 -4.94 -3.81
C LEU A 6 -4.54 -3.68 -4.06
N PRO A 7 -5.90 -3.74 -4.15
CA PRO A 7 -6.71 -2.54 -4.29
C PRO A 7 -6.56 -1.54 -3.13
N TYR A 8 -6.48 -2.02 -1.89
CA TYR A 8 -6.31 -1.17 -0.70
C TYR A 8 -4.96 -0.48 -0.70
N LEU A 9 -3.92 -1.20 -1.10
CA LEU A 9 -2.57 -0.65 -1.26
C LEU A 9 -2.53 0.43 -2.34
N THR A 10 -3.06 0.15 -3.53
CA THR A 10 -3.11 1.12 -4.63
C THR A 10 -3.85 2.39 -4.24
N ILE A 11 -5.03 2.26 -3.60
CA ILE A 11 -5.82 3.42 -3.15
C ILE A 11 -5.04 4.26 -2.13
N THR A 12 -4.43 3.61 -1.14
CA THR A 12 -3.66 4.32 -0.10
C THR A 12 -2.47 5.07 -0.71
N THR A 13 -1.75 4.43 -1.64
CA THR A 13 -0.62 5.05 -2.35
C THR A 13 -1.06 6.23 -3.21
N LEU A 14 -2.18 6.11 -3.94
CA LEU A 14 -2.72 7.21 -4.74
C LEU A 14 -3.15 8.40 -3.87
N LEU A 15 -3.75 8.14 -2.71
CA LEU A 15 -4.10 9.20 -1.74
C LEU A 15 -2.84 9.91 -1.21
N LEU A 16 -1.79 9.17 -0.87
CA LEU A 16 -0.52 9.75 -0.44
C LEU A 16 0.10 10.62 -1.55
N LEU A 17 0.10 10.13 -2.79
CA LEU A 17 0.59 10.88 -3.94
C LEU A 17 -0.21 12.17 -4.14
N ALA A 18 -1.54 12.11 -4.05
CA ALA A 18 -2.40 13.28 -4.16
C ALA A 18 -2.09 14.33 -3.07
N VAL A 19 -1.96 13.91 -1.81
CA VAL A 19 -1.57 14.81 -0.71
C VAL A 19 -0.21 15.46 -0.98
N THR A 20 0.77 14.68 -1.46
CA THR A 20 2.12 15.17 -1.76
C THR A 20 2.09 16.23 -2.85
N ILE A 21 1.36 15.97 -3.94
CA ILE A 21 1.20 16.93 -5.05
C ILE A 21 0.49 18.20 -4.57
N MET A 22 -0.63 18.06 -3.85
CA MET A 22 -1.41 19.21 -3.39
C MET A 22 -0.63 20.07 -2.41
N ALA A 23 0.12 19.45 -1.48
CA ALA A 23 1.00 20.16 -0.56
C ALA A 23 2.16 20.85 -1.30
N GLY A 24 2.80 20.16 -2.25
CA GLY A 24 3.89 20.71 -3.05
C GLY A 24 3.49 21.87 -3.98
N LEU A 25 2.23 21.89 -4.42
CA LEU A 25 1.67 22.95 -5.26
C LEU A 25 0.95 24.06 -4.46
N ASN A 26 1.08 24.09 -3.13
CA ASN A 26 0.45 25.07 -2.23
C ASN A 26 -1.09 25.18 -2.40
N PHE A 27 -1.77 24.05 -2.55
CA PHE A 27 -3.23 24.02 -2.48
C PHE A 27 -3.72 24.45 -1.08
N SER A 28 -4.98 24.89 -1.00
CA SER A 28 -5.60 25.28 0.27
C SER A 28 -5.47 24.18 1.33
N PHE A 29 -4.97 24.57 2.52
CA PHE A 29 -4.71 23.67 3.63
C PHE A 29 -5.93 22.83 4.02
N HIS A 30 -7.14 23.39 3.97
CA HIS A 30 -8.36 22.65 4.31
C HIS A 30 -8.53 21.40 3.45
N TRP A 31 -8.31 21.50 2.15
CA TRP A 31 -8.42 20.38 1.23
C TRP A 31 -7.34 19.34 1.47
N VAL A 32 -6.08 19.78 1.65
CA VAL A 32 -4.95 18.89 1.96
C VAL A 32 -5.21 18.13 3.27
N PHE A 33 -5.71 18.83 4.29
CA PHE A 33 -6.00 18.26 5.60
C PHE A 33 -7.08 17.16 5.56
N TYR A 34 -8.22 17.42 4.91
CA TYR A 34 -9.29 16.42 4.84
C TYR A 34 -8.87 15.18 4.02
N ILE A 35 -8.14 15.36 2.93
CA ILE A 35 -7.64 14.24 2.12
C ILE A 35 -6.57 13.45 2.90
N ALA A 36 -5.70 14.12 3.65
CA ALA A 36 -4.73 13.45 4.52
C ALA A 36 -5.40 12.62 5.62
N LEU A 37 -6.48 13.14 6.23
CA LEU A 37 -7.29 12.39 7.19
C LEU A 37 -7.91 11.13 6.57
N ILE A 38 -8.48 11.25 5.36
CA ILE A 38 -9.03 10.10 4.61
C ILE A 38 -7.93 9.10 4.26
N GLY A 39 -6.75 9.58 3.83
CA GLY A 39 -5.57 8.76 3.57
C GLY A 39 -5.13 7.97 4.79
N GLN A 40 -5.10 8.60 5.96
CA GLN A 40 -4.73 7.94 7.20
C GLN A 40 -5.75 6.87 7.62
N LEU A 41 -7.05 7.14 7.46
CA LEU A 41 -8.10 6.14 7.68
C LEU A 41 -7.95 4.96 6.72
N SER A 42 -7.68 5.23 5.44
CA SER A 42 -7.45 4.20 4.41
C SER A 42 -6.24 3.33 4.76
N LEU A 43 -5.15 3.93 5.24
CA LEU A 43 -3.95 3.23 5.69
C LEU A 43 -4.26 2.29 6.87
N ILE A 44 -5.02 2.75 7.87
CA ILE A 44 -5.42 1.91 9.01
C ILE A 44 -6.24 0.70 8.53
N VAL A 45 -7.21 0.92 7.64
CA VAL A 45 -8.03 -0.16 7.06
C VAL A 45 -7.17 -1.14 6.25
N MET A 46 -6.25 -0.63 5.44
CA MET A 46 -5.33 -1.44 4.65
C MET A 46 -4.45 -2.32 5.55
N VAL A 47 -3.80 -1.72 6.56
CA VAL A 47 -2.94 -2.46 7.51
C VAL A 47 -3.74 -3.53 8.25
N TYR A 48 -4.93 -3.18 8.76
CA TYR A 48 -5.79 -4.15 9.42
C TYR A 48 -6.15 -5.33 8.51
N LYS A 49 -6.45 -5.06 7.24
CA LYS A 49 -6.74 -6.11 6.26
C LYS A 49 -5.53 -6.98 5.94
N ILE A 50 -4.35 -6.39 5.78
CA ILE A 50 -3.10 -7.12 5.56
C ILE A 50 -2.82 -8.05 6.74
N LEU A 51 -2.91 -7.53 7.97
CA LEU A 51 -2.62 -8.32 9.17
C LEU A 51 -3.61 -9.47 9.40
N LYS A 52 -4.85 -9.34 8.91
CA LYS A 52 -5.87 -10.39 9.03
C LYS A 52 -5.98 -11.29 7.80
N ASP A 53 -5.31 -10.95 6.70
CA ASP A 53 -5.33 -11.79 5.53
C ASP A 53 -4.53 -13.06 5.78
N LYS A 54 -5.13 -14.20 5.46
CA LYS A 54 -4.44 -15.49 5.57
C LYS A 54 -3.54 -15.66 4.36
N TYR A 55 -2.36 -15.07 4.43
CA TYR A 55 -1.32 -15.25 3.44
C TYR A 55 -0.69 -16.64 3.61
N SER A 56 -0.85 -17.48 2.60
CA SER A 56 -0.12 -18.74 2.47
C SER A 56 0.71 -18.65 1.21
N THR A 57 2.01 -18.87 1.33
CA THR A 57 2.93 -18.98 0.21
C THR A 57 3.67 -20.30 0.31
N ASP A 58 3.90 -20.93 -0.83
CA ASP A 58 4.72 -22.13 -0.93
C ASP A 58 6.22 -21.79 -0.95
N LYS A 59 6.55 -20.49 -0.93
CA LYS A 59 7.92 -19.94 -1.00
C LYS A 59 8.46 -19.71 0.40
N THR A 60 9.59 -20.34 0.73
CA THR A 60 10.31 -20.13 1.99
C THR A 60 11.43 -19.10 1.81
N PHE A 61 11.87 -18.50 2.92
CA PHE A 61 13.01 -17.55 2.90
C PHE A 61 14.32 -18.19 2.41
N ASP A 62 14.45 -19.52 2.45
CA ASP A 62 15.59 -20.27 1.93
C ASP A 62 15.73 -20.17 0.40
N GLN A 63 14.65 -19.84 -0.31
CA GLN A 63 14.68 -19.56 -1.77
C GLN A 63 15.10 -18.12 -2.09
N PHE A 64 15.72 -17.42 -1.12
CA PHE A 64 16.37 -16.11 -1.19
C PHE A 64 15.93 -15.27 -2.41
N TYR A 65 14.65 -14.92 -2.43
CA TYR A 65 14.08 -14.00 -3.40
C TYR A 65 14.26 -14.33 -4.90
N GLU A 66 14.38 -15.60 -5.34
CA GLU A 66 14.46 -15.92 -6.80
C GLU A 66 15.48 -15.07 -7.60
N ASP A 67 16.52 -14.50 -6.97
CA ASP A 67 17.50 -13.63 -7.64
C ASP A 67 18.67 -14.39 -8.26
N HIS A 68 18.69 -15.73 -8.15
CA HIS A 68 19.64 -16.58 -8.82
C HIS A 68 18.94 -17.39 -9.92
N PRO A 69 19.48 -17.41 -11.16
CA PRO A 69 18.92 -18.24 -12.21
C PRO A 69 18.92 -19.69 -11.74
N ILE A 70 17.85 -20.41 -12.08
CA ILE A 70 17.78 -21.86 -11.91
C ILE A 70 18.76 -22.42 -12.93
N ASP A 71 20.01 -22.63 -12.51
CA ASP A 71 20.99 -23.33 -13.34
C ASP A 71 20.45 -24.72 -13.65
N SER A 72 20.45 -25.04 -14.95
CA SER A 72 19.96 -26.27 -15.57
C SER A 72 20.91 -27.45 -15.35
#